data_AF-A0A937VHS6-F1
#
_entry.id   AF-A0A937VHS6-F1
#
_cell.length_a   1.000
_cell.length_b   1.000
_cell.length_c   1.000
_cell.angle_alpha   90.00
_cell.angle_beta   90.00
_cell.angle_gamma   90.00
#
_symmetry.space_group_name_H-M   'P 1'
#
loop_
_entity.id
_entity.type
_entity.pdbx_description
1 polymer ?
#
loop_
_entity_poly.entity_id
_entity_poly.type
_entity_poly.pdbx_seq_one_letter_code
_entity_poly.pdbx_strand_id
1 'polypeptide(L)'
;MVATLDIAALARQLASRSLGAEANIQAHIQSLLLYGGLNLGEGDLVTVELEAQVGGGRRIDIEAGLTAIEVKRDLRRGGVRAEAEKQLAGYVVDRTRLLGQRYTGILTDGVEWRLYHLVDEALEEVSRFEVAPANPDAEGLLVWLEGALATVQAIAPTPREIERRLGARSSAHALASADLTSLYEKHRDDPTVELKRRLWARLLRTAFGTGFADDDQLFIDHTSLVISAEIIAHAVVGIDPLLLAPASVLGGQRFAQAGISGVIEEDFFDWVIEVPGGDELIRGLARRLTRFAWQDVEHDVMKVLYESIINAEQRHRLGEYYTPDGWLT
;
A
#
# COMPACT_ATOMS: atom_id res chain seq x y z
N MET A 1 14.76 17.72 28.59
CA MET A 1 15.31 17.46 27.25
C MET A 1 15.15 15.98 26.99
N VAL A 2 14.16 15.59 26.19
CA VAL A 2 14.12 14.23 25.63
C VAL A 2 15.20 14.24 24.55
N ALA A 3 16.18 13.33 24.64
CA ALA A 3 17.18 13.20 23.60
C ALA A 3 16.45 12.82 22.30
N THR A 4 16.51 13.68 21.28
CA THR A 4 16.02 13.35 19.94
C THR A 4 16.87 12.21 19.41
N LEU A 5 16.24 11.05 19.19
CA LEU A 5 16.89 9.87 18.65
C LEU A 5 17.39 10.18 17.23
N ASP A 6 18.68 9.94 16.96
CA ASP A 6 19.24 10.07 15.60
C ASP A 6 18.84 8.85 14.77
N ILE A 7 17.76 8.99 14.01
CA ILE A 7 17.21 7.94 13.16
C ILE A 7 18.21 7.49 12.08
N ALA A 8 19.02 8.40 11.55
CA ALA A 8 20.03 8.06 10.54
C ALA A 8 21.16 7.22 11.16
N ALA A 9 21.57 7.54 12.39
CA ALA A 9 22.51 6.71 13.14
C ALA A 9 21.94 5.32 13.45
N LEU A 10 20.66 5.23 13.81
CA LEU A 10 19.98 3.96 14.08
C LEU A 10 19.89 3.08 12.83
N ALA A 11 19.47 3.65 11.69
CA ALA A 11 19.46 2.96 10.41
C ALA A 11 20.86 2.49 9.99
N ARG A 12 21.90 3.30 10.24
CA ARG A 12 23.30 2.91 10.01
C ARG A 12 23.70 1.70 10.84
N GLN A 13 23.34 1.69 12.13
CA GLN A 13 23.66 0.60 13.04
C GLN A 13 22.98 -0.71 12.61
N LEU A 14 21.69 -0.64 12.26
CA LEU A 14 20.95 -1.77 11.67
C LEU A 14 21.66 -2.29 10.41
N ALA A 15 22.00 -1.39 9.48
CA ALA A 15 22.64 -1.76 8.23
C ALA A 15 24.05 -2.36 8.40
N SER A 16 24.75 -2.03 9.50
CA SER A 16 26.14 -2.45 9.72
C SER A 16 26.34 -3.95 10.01
N ARG A 17 25.26 -4.68 10.35
CA ARG A 17 25.31 -6.08 10.82
C ARG A 17 26.21 -6.31 12.05
N SER A 18 26.53 -5.24 12.80
CA SER A 18 27.43 -5.30 13.95
C SER A 18 26.71 -5.54 15.29
N LEU A 19 25.38 -5.53 15.30
CA LEU A 19 24.54 -5.62 16.50
C LEU A 19 24.60 -6.99 17.21
N GLY A 20 25.21 -8.01 16.60
CA GLY A 20 25.45 -9.30 17.24
C GLY A 20 24.21 -10.20 17.28
N ALA A 21 23.47 -10.18 18.39
CA ALA A 21 22.30 -11.04 18.61
C ALA A 21 21.04 -10.49 17.91
N GLU A 22 20.10 -11.36 17.52
CA GLU A 22 18.83 -10.97 16.88
C GLU A 22 18.01 -10.04 17.78
N ALA A 23 17.98 -10.29 19.09
CA ALA A 23 17.32 -9.43 20.07
C ALA A 23 17.81 -7.96 20.03
N ASN A 24 19.10 -7.74 19.71
CA ASN A 24 19.62 -6.38 19.56
C ASN A 24 19.08 -5.72 18.30
N ILE A 25 18.97 -6.46 17.19
CA ILE A 25 18.37 -5.97 15.94
C ILE A 25 16.89 -5.64 16.19
N GLN A 26 16.14 -6.55 16.84
CA GLN A 26 14.75 -6.34 17.20
C GLN A 26 14.55 -5.07 18.04
N ALA A 27 15.38 -4.83 19.07
CA ALA A 27 15.30 -3.62 19.88
C ALA A 27 15.59 -2.33 19.10
N HIS A 28 16.50 -2.37 18.13
CA HIS A 28 16.79 -1.22 17.26
C HIS A 28 15.63 -0.97 16.28
N ILE A 29 15.03 -2.03 15.72
CA ILE A 29 13.83 -1.90 14.89
C ILE A 29 12.67 -1.35 15.71
N GLN A 30 12.45 -1.84 16.93
CA GLN A 30 11.43 -1.29 17.82
C GLN A 30 11.64 0.21 18.08
N SER A 31 12.88 0.62 18.34
CA SER A 31 13.22 2.03 18.50
C SER A 31 12.94 2.84 17.23
N LEU A 32 13.23 2.28 16.05
CA LEU A 32 12.92 2.92 14.77
C LEU A 32 11.40 3.10 14.61
N LEU A 33 10.60 2.08 14.98
CA LEU A 33 9.14 2.13 14.87
C LEU A 33 8.52 3.15 15.83
N LEU A 34 8.94 3.14 17.10
CA LEU A 34 8.39 4.01 18.14
C LEU A 34 8.77 5.48 17.95
N TYR A 35 10.00 5.76 17.51
CA TYR A 35 10.57 7.12 17.48
C TYR A 35 10.79 7.67 16.07
N GLY A 36 10.55 6.86 15.02
CA GLY A 36 10.71 7.25 13.62
C GLY A 36 9.56 8.10 13.06
N GLY A 37 8.62 8.55 13.89
CA GLY A 37 7.47 9.34 13.44
C GLY A 37 6.42 8.52 12.69
N LEU A 38 6.27 7.24 13.05
CA LEU A 38 5.26 6.34 12.45
C LEU A 38 3.91 6.35 13.21
N ASN A 39 3.71 7.26 14.18
CA ASN A 39 2.55 7.28 15.09
C ASN A 39 2.31 5.91 15.75
N LEU A 40 3.36 5.39 16.39
CA LEU A 40 3.40 4.13 17.11
C LEU A 40 3.83 4.30 18.58
N GLY A 41 3.86 5.54 19.08
CA GLY A 41 4.36 5.88 20.41
C GLY A 41 3.35 5.65 21.54
N GLU A 42 3.78 5.94 22.78
CA GLU A 42 2.88 5.91 23.95
C GLU A 42 1.74 6.93 23.77
N GLY A 43 0.52 6.43 23.52
CA GLY A 43 -0.69 7.24 23.30
C GLY A 43 -1.33 7.05 21.92
N ASP A 44 -0.64 6.38 20.98
CA ASP A 44 -1.20 6.04 19.67
C ASP A 44 -2.09 4.79 19.74
N LEU A 45 -3.05 4.67 18.81
CA LEU A 45 -4.00 3.55 18.75
C LEU A 45 -3.35 2.21 18.38
N VAL A 46 -2.12 2.24 17.84
CA VAL A 46 -1.40 1.07 17.37
C VAL A 46 -0.19 0.84 18.26
N THR A 47 -0.17 -0.32 18.93
CA THR A 47 0.93 -0.74 19.80
C THR A 47 2.00 -1.50 19.02
N VAL A 48 3.25 -1.39 19.47
CA VAL A 48 4.37 -2.22 19.01
C VAL A 48 4.68 -3.24 20.10
N GLU A 49 4.43 -4.51 19.82
CA GLU A 49 4.64 -5.61 20.75
C GLU A 49 5.85 -6.46 20.33
N LEU A 50 6.75 -6.73 21.27
CA LEU A 50 7.85 -7.68 21.06
C LEU A 50 7.43 -9.06 21.53
N GLU A 51 7.85 -10.09 20.80
CA GLU A 51 7.68 -11.48 21.18
C GLU A 51 6.19 -11.84 21.43
N ALA A 52 5.31 -11.31 20.58
CA ALA A 52 3.86 -11.45 20.69
C ALA A 52 3.46 -12.92 20.50
N GLN A 53 2.68 -13.47 21.45
CA GLN A 53 2.34 -14.88 21.44
C GLN A 53 1.29 -15.21 20.38
N VAL A 54 1.63 -16.17 19.52
CA VAL A 54 0.71 -16.75 18.52
C VAL A 54 0.63 -18.24 18.85
N GLY A 55 -0.51 -18.67 19.37
CA GLY A 55 -0.74 -19.97 20.02
C GLY A 55 0.06 -21.18 19.50
N GLY A 56 0.31 -22.15 20.38
CA GLY A 56 1.15 -23.32 20.08
C GLY A 56 2.64 -23.08 20.34
N GLY A 57 2.97 -22.15 21.24
CA GLY A 57 4.35 -21.89 21.69
C GLY A 57 5.21 -21.08 20.71
N ARG A 58 4.60 -20.56 19.63
CA ARG A 58 5.27 -19.65 18.69
C ARG A 58 5.10 -18.19 19.12
N ARG A 59 6.00 -17.34 18.63
CA ARG A 59 6.05 -15.90 18.94
C ARG A 59 6.44 -15.10 17.70
N ILE A 60 5.80 -13.97 17.49
CA ILE A 60 6.18 -13.00 16.47
C ILE A 60 7.24 -12.09 17.09
N ASP A 61 8.38 -11.92 16.41
CA ASP A 61 9.47 -11.08 16.92
C ASP A 61 9.02 -9.65 17.22
N ILE A 62 8.35 -9.00 16.25
CA ILE A 62 7.74 -7.68 16.42
C ILE A 62 6.38 -7.66 15.73
N GLU A 63 5.34 -7.24 16.44
CA GLU A 63 4.01 -7.02 15.90
C GLU A 63 3.67 -5.52 15.99
N ALA A 64 3.29 -4.91 14.86
CA ALA A 64 2.93 -3.51 14.77
C ALA A 64 1.69 -3.35 13.86
N GLY A 65 0.54 -3.05 14.47
CA GLY A 65 -0.72 -2.93 13.76
C GLY A 65 -1.13 -4.23 13.08
N LEU A 66 -1.33 -4.19 11.75
CA LEU A 66 -1.68 -5.38 10.94
C LEU A 66 -0.46 -5.98 10.23
N THR A 67 0.69 -5.95 10.91
CA THR A 67 1.96 -6.41 10.36
C THR A 67 2.78 -7.18 11.39
N ALA A 68 3.22 -8.38 11.00
CA ALA A 68 4.25 -9.12 11.70
C ALA A 68 5.60 -8.84 11.05
N ILE A 69 6.62 -8.57 11.85
CA ILE A 69 7.99 -8.37 11.40
C ILE A 69 8.82 -9.51 12.00
N GLU A 70 9.35 -10.37 11.14
CA GLU A 70 10.31 -11.42 11.49
C GLU A 70 11.73 -10.89 11.30
N VAL A 71 12.58 -11.06 12.31
CA VAL A 71 13.93 -10.51 12.33
C VAL A 71 14.96 -11.63 12.35
N LYS A 72 15.88 -11.62 11.40
CA LYS A 72 17.00 -12.56 11.36
C LYS A 72 18.33 -11.85 11.47
N ARG A 73 19.36 -12.56 11.95
CA ARG A 73 20.71 -11.99 12.08
C ARG A 73 21.36 -11.68 10.73
N ASP A 74 21.16 -12.57 9.76
CA ASP A 74 21.74 -12.45 8.42
C ASP A 74 20.94 -13.31 7.42
N LEU A 75 20.17 -12.65 6.55
CA LEU A 75 19.32 -13.32 5.54
C LEU A 75 20.13 -13.98 4.41
N ARG A 76 21.43 -13.66 4.27
CA ARG A 76 22.29 -14.21 3.21
C ARG A 76 22.77 -15.62 3.53
N ARG A 77 22.64 -16.06 4.79
CA ARG A 77 23.03 -17.40 5.20
C ARG A 77 22.05 -18.42 4.60
N GLY A 78 22.59 -19.48 4.02
CA GLY A 78 21.80 -20.50 3.32
C GLY A 78 20.68 -21.06 4.20
N GLY A 79 19.48 -21.17 3.62
CA GLY A 79 18.28 -21.69 4.30
C GLY A 79 17.55 -20.67 5.18
N VAL A 80 18.26 -19.73 5.82
CA VAL A 80 17.69 -18.80 6.82
C VAL A 80 16.51 -18.01 6.27
N ARG A 81 16.63 -17.45 5.06
CA ARG A 81 15.53 -16.68 4.45
C ARG A 81 14.30 -17.54 4.21
N ALA A 82 14.46 -18.71 3.58
CA ALA A 82 13.33 -19.59 3.24
C ALA A 82 12.63 -20.14 4.49
N GLU A 83 13.39 -20.45 5.55
CA GLU A 83 12.82 -20.88 6.84
C GLU A 83 12.06 -19.74 7.52
N ALA A 84 12.60 -18.51 7.48
CA ALA A 84 11.94 -17.33 8.02
C ALA A 84 10.67 -16.95 7.26
N GLU A 85 10.68 -17.05 5.92
CA GLU A 85 9.49 -16.86 5.07
C GLU A 85 8.39 -17.85 5.44
N LYS A 86 8.73 -19.12 5.66
CA LYS A 86 7.77 -20.15 6.09
C LYS A 86 7.20 -19.87 7.50
N GLN A 87 8.05 -19.43 8.42
CA GLN A 87 7.64 -19.06 9.78
C GLN A 87 6.69 -17.86 9.75
N LEU A 88 7.07 -16.81 9.02
CA LEU A 88 6.29 -15.58 8.83
C LEU A 88 4.93 -15.88 8.18
N ALA A 89 4.89 -16.77 7.17
CA ALA A 89 3.64 -17.18 6.53
C ALA A 89 2.63 -17.74 7.55
N GLY A 90 3.10 -18.57 8.48
CA GLY A 90 2.27 -19.10 9.56
C GLY A 90 1.63 -18.00 10.40
N TYR A 91 2.39 -16.97 10.78
CA TYR A 91 1.87 -15.83 11.55
C TYR A 91 0.85 -15.03 10.77
N VAL A 92 1.16 -14.73 9.50
CA VAL A 92 0.30 -13.93 8.64
C VAL A 92 -1.03 -14.66 8.37
N VAL A 93 -1.00 -15.97 8.12
CA VAL A 93 -2.22 -16.80 7.96
C VAL A 93 -3.06 -16.77 9.24
N ASP A 94 -2.44 -17.04 10.40
CA ASP A 94 -3.16 -17.09 11.68
C ASP A 94 -3.81 -15.75 12.01
N ARG A 95 -3.09 -14.64 11.84
CA ARG A 95 -3.60 -13.28 12.10
C ARG A 95 -4.66 -12.85 11.09
N THR A 96 -4.48 -13.17 9.81
CA THR A 96 -5.48 -12.88 8.77
C THR A 96 -6.82 -13.56 9.10
N ARG A 97 -6.78 -14.85 9.47
CA ARG A 97 -7.99 -15.61 9.86
C ARG A 97 -8.61 -15.08 11.15
N LEU A 98 -7.80 -14.77 12.16
CA LEU A 98 -8.27 -14.29 13.45
C LEU A 98 -8.95 -12.93 13.35
N LEU A 99 -8.36 -12.00 12.59
CA LEU A 99 -8.82 -10.62 12.50
C LEU A 99 -9.85 -10.41 11.39
N GLY A 100 -10.03 -11.38 10.50
CA GLY A 100 -10.96 -11.29 9.36
C GLY A 100 -10.61 -10.15 8.40
N GLN A 101 -9.34 -9.75 8.34
CA GLN A 101 -8.86 -8.68 7.47
C GLN A 101 -7.41 -8.91 7.10
N ARG A 102 -6.96 -8.21 6.05
CA ARG A 102 -5.59 -8.28 5.56
C ARG A 102 -4.57 -8.05 6.67
N TYR A 103 -3.61 -8.97 6.74
CA TYR A 103 -2.44 -8.88 7.59
C TYR A 103 -1.19 -9.07 6.72
N THR A 104 -0.12 -8.32 6.98
CA THR A 104 1.09 -8.33 6.14
C THR A 104 2.31 -8.83 6.91
N GLY A 105 3.32 -9.27 6.18
CA GLY A 105 4.57 -9.76 6.77
C GLY A 105 5.75 -8.92 6.32
N ILE A 106 6.67 -8.61 7.22
CA ILE A 106 7.99 -8.05 6.89
C ILE A 106 9.07 -9.02 7.35
N LEU A 107 10.04 -9.32 6.50
CA LEU A 107 11.26 -10.04 6.87
C LEU A 107 12.45 -9.11 6.75
N THR A 108 13.29 -9.05 7.79
CA THR A 108 14.47 -8.19 7.75
C THR A 108 15.66 -8.70 8.56
N ASP A 109 16.86 -8.29 8.17
CA ASP A 109 18.08 -8.35 9.00
C ASP A 109 18.67 -6.96 9.33
N GLY A 110 17.87 -5.90 9.16
CA GLY A 110 18.28 -4.50 9.31
C GLY A 110 18.97 -3.91 8.08
N VAL A 111 19.46 -4.74 7.15
CA VAL A 111 20.01 -4.30 5.85
C VAL A 111 18.95 -4.43 4.77
N GLU A 112 18.41 -5.63 4.60
CA GLU A 112 17.37 -5.91 3.62
C GLU A 112 16.01 -5.98 4.33
N TRP A 113 15.00 -5.34 3.75
CA TRP A 113 13.63 -5.32 4.23
C TRP A 113 12.73 -5.82 3.11
N ARG A 114 11.99 -6.89 3.35
CA ARG A 114 11.12 -7.53 2.37
C ARG A 114 9.70 -7.50 2.90
N LEU A 115 8.77 -6.98 2.11
CA LEU A 115 7.35 -6.92 2.42
C LEU A 115 6.62 -8.01 1.66
N TYR A 116 5.79 -8.75 2.38
CA TYR A 116 5.03 -9.87 1.87
C TYR A 116 3.53 -9.64 2.00
N HIS A 117 2.83 -10.07 0.96
CA HIS A 117 1.39 -10.20 0.89
C HIS A 117 1.02 -11.70 0.96
N LEU A 118 -0.16 -12.00 1.52
CA LEU A 118 -0.67 -13.37 1.59
C LEU A 118 -1.62 -13.66 0.41
N VAL A 119 -1.19 -14.50 -0.52
CA VAL A 119 -1.98 -15.01 -1.64
C VAL A 119 -2.15 -16.52 -1.48
N ASP A 120 -3.39 -17.01 -1.42
CA ASP A 120 -3.69 -18.46 -1.27
C ASP A 120 -2.85 -19.19 -0.20
N GLU A 121 -2.73 -18.56 0.97
CA GLU A 121 -1.95 -19.06 2.13
C GLU A 121 -0.42 -19.09 1.93
N ALA A 122 0.08 -18.60 0.80
CA ALA A 122 1.49 -18.41 0.53
C ALA A 122 1.88 -16.93 0.63
N LEU A 123 3.11 -16.67 1.07
CA LEU A 123 3.66 -15.31 1.05
C LEU A 123 4.30 -15.01 -0.30
N GLU A 124 3.90 -13.90 -0.89
CA GLU A 124 4.53 -13.34 -2.08
C GLU A 124 5.22 -12.02 -1.73
N GLU A 125 6.48 -11.87 -2.13
CA GLU A 125 7.21 -10.62 -1.93
C GLU A 125 6.67 -9.55 -2.90
N VAL A 126 6.12 -8.48 -2.35
CA VAL A 126 5.52 -7.38 -3.14
C VAL A 126 6.41 -6.14 -3.18
N SER A 127 7.29 -5.97 -2.19
CA SER A 127 8.17 -4.81 -2.14
C SER A 127 9.44 -5.11 -1.34
N ARG A 128 10.52 -4.39 -1.65
CA ARG A 128 11.80 -4.49 -0.96
C ARG A 128 12.43 -3.12 -0.76
N PHE A 129 13.10 -2.96 0.36
CA PHE A 129 13.95 -1.81 0.65
C PHE A 129 15.32 -2.28 1.15
N GLU A 130 16.40 -1.66 0.70
CA GLU A 130 17.76 -1.97 1.14
C GLU A 130 18.42 -0.74 1.75
N VAL A 131 18.96 -0.89 2.96
CA VAL A 131 19.63 0.19 3.69
C VAL A 131 21.13 0.08 3.48
N ALA A 132 21.72 1.03 2.76
CA ALA A 132 23.16 1.09 2.57
C ALA A 132 23.87 1.61 3.84
N PRO A 133 24.87 0.89 4.41
CA PRO A 133 25.53 1.32 5.65
C PRO A 133 26.28 2.65 5.53
N ALA A 134 26.87 2.93 4.36
CA ALA A 134 27.65 4.14 4.15
C ALA A 134 26.77 5.40 4.08
N ASN A 135 25.58 5.27 3.52
CA ASN A 135 24.61 6.36 3.37
C ASN A 135 23.19 5.81 3.56
N PRO A 136 22.75 5.60 4.82
CA PRO A 136 21.46 4.98 5.07
C PRO A 136 20.34 5.98 4.72
N ASP A 137 19.52 5.62 3.73
CA ASP A 137 18.29 6.35 3.42
C ASP A 137 17.22 6.04 4.48
N ALA A 138 17.40 6.66 5.66
CA ALA A 138 16.55 6.41 6.81
C ALA A 138 15.14 7.01 6.62
N GLU A 139 15.04 8.15 5.93
CA GLU A 139 13.75 8.76 5.57
C GLU A 139 12.99 7.86 4.59
N GLY A 140 13.66 7.35 3.54
CA GLY A 140 13.07 6.41 2.60
C GLY A 140 12.61 5.12 3.28
N LEU A 141 13.41 4.57 4.22
CA LEU A 141 13.00 3.41 5.01
C LEU A 141 11.75 3.69 5.84
N LEU A 142 11.67 4.85 6.50
CA LEU A 142 10.50 5.22 7.28
C LEU A 142 9.25 5.39 6.41
N VAL A 143 9.36 6.02 5.23
CA VAL A 143 8.26 6.12 4.26
C VAL A 143 7.83 4.73 3.78
N TRP A 144 8.79 3.83 3.52
CA TRP A 144 8.50 2.46 3.10
C TRP A 144 7.81 1.64 4.21
N LEU A 145 8.28 1.74 5.46
CA LEU A 145 7.64 1.11 6.62
C LEU A 145 6.25 1.69 6.85
N GLU A 146 6.09 3.00 6.75
CA GLU A 146 4.81 3.66 6.89
C GLU A 146 3.78 3.14 5.87
N GLY A 147 4.16 3.02 4.60
CA GLY A 147 3.26 2.48 3.58
C GLY A 147 2.86 1.02 3.83
N ALA A 148 3.73 0.22 4.47
CA ALA A 148 3.42 -1.15 4.87
C ALA A 148 2.43 -1.17 6.06
N LEU A 149 2.81 -0.52 7.16
CA LEU A 149 2.10 -0.53 8.45
C LEU A 149 0.76 0.24 8.40
N ALA A 150 0.72 1.30 7.59
CA ALA A 150 -0.40 2.20 7.41
C ALA A 150 -0.89 2.92 8.70
N THR A 151 0.03 3.43 9.51
CA THR A 151 -0.25 3.93 10.87
C THR A 151 -0.35 5.45 11.00
N VAL A 152 0.33 6.22 10.16
CA VAL A 152 0.33 7.68 10.24
C VAL A 152 -1.03 8.25 9.80
N GLN A 153 -1.51 9.28 10.50
CA GLN A 153 -2.78 9.98 10.28
C GLN A 153 -2.54 11.47 10.00
N ALA A 154 -3.56 12.14 9.46
CA ALA A 154 -3.52 13.57 9.11
C ALA A 154 -2.35 13.93 8.17
N ILE A 155 -2.07 13.06 7.20
CA ILE A 155 -1.02 13.27 6.20
C ILE A 155 -1.43 14.44 5.30
N ALA A 156 -0.58 15.47 5.17
CA ALA A 156 -0.85 16.57 4.26
C ALA A 156 -0.84 16.06 2.80
N PRO A 157 -1.90 16.33 2.00
CA PRO A 157 -2.03 15.81 0.63
C PRO A 157 -1.19 16.61 -0.38
N THR A 158 0.10 16.81 -0.07
CA THR A 158 1.04 17.47 -0.98
C THR A 158 1.44 16.52 -2.12
N PRO A 159 1.83 17.03 -3.31
CA PRO A 159 2.28 16.18 -4.40
C PRO A 159 3.41 15.21 -4.03
N ARG A 160 4.36 15.68 -3.20
CA ARG A 160 5.45 14.87 -2.68
C ARG A 160 4.97 13.71 -1.81
N GLU A 161 4.02 13.94 -0.90
CA GLU A 161 3.51 12.89 -0.02
C GLU A 161 2.63 11.89 -0.78
N ILE A 162 1.86 12.37 -1.77
CA ILE A 162 1.07 11.50 -2.66
C ILE A 162 2.00 10.60 -3.47
N GLU A 163 3.02 11.16 -4.15
CA GLU A 163 3.97 10.34 -4.93
C GLU A 163 4.68 9.31 -4.04
N ARG A 164 5.16 9.74 -2.87
CA ARG A 164 5.94 8.88 -1.97
C ARG A 164 5.12 7.74 -1.35
N ARG A 165 3.85 7.98 -1.05
CA ARG A 165 3.03 7.02 -0.28
C ARG A 165 1.98 6.30 -1.11
N LEU A 166 1.52 6.87 -2.22
CA LEU A 166 0.50 6.29 -3.11
C LEU A 166 1.05 5.96 -4.50
N GLY A 167 2.22 6.49 -4.87
CA GLY A 167 2.80 6.27 -6.18
C GLY A 167 3.28 4.84 -6.40
N ALA A 168 3.51 4.48 -7.66
CA ALA A 168 3.80 3.13 -8.13
C ALA A 168 5.00 2.43 -7.45
N ARG A 169 5.93 3.21 -6.89
CA ARG A 169 7.13 2.71 -6.19
C ARG A 169 6.95 2.53 -4.69
N SER A 170 5.80 2.94 -4.14
CA SER A 170 5.52 2.86 -2.71
C SER A 170 5.15 1.44 -2.28
N SER A 171 5.46 1.09 -1.03
CA SER A 171 5.05 -0.19 -0.42
C SER A 171 3.53 -0.31 -0.30
N ALA A 172 2.83 0.80 -0.07
CA ALA A 172 1.38 0.81 -0.02
C ALA A 172 0.74 0.52 -1.38
N HIS A 173 1.27 1.10 -2.47
CA HIS A 173 0.82 0.78 -3.82
C HIS A 173 1.11 -0.69 -4.15
N ALA A 174 2.32 -1.20 -3.87
CA ALA A 174 2.65 -2.60 -4.12
C ALA A 174 1.68 -3.57 -3.43
N LEU A 175 1.31 -3.27 -2.19
CA LEU A 175 0.31 -4.03 -1.45
C LEU A 175 -1.10 -3.93 -2.05
N ALA A 176 -1.55 -2.73 -2.41
CA ALA A 176 -2.86 -2.51 -3.02
C ALA A 176 -2.98 -3.20 -4.39
N SER A 177 -1.91 -3.13 -5.20
CA SER A 177 -1.83 -3.81 -6.49
C SER A 177 -1.86 -5.32 -6.32
N ALA A 178 -1.13 -5.89 -5.33
CA ALA A 178 -1.21 -7.33 -5.04
C ALA A 178 -2.61 -7.77 -4.59
N ASP A 179 -3.27 -6.99 -3.72
CA ASP A 179 -4.66 -7.23 -3.29
C ASP A 179 -5.61 -7.28 -4.51
N LEU A 180 -5.50 -6.30 -5.41
CA LEU A 180 -6.37 -6.18 -6.58
C LEU A 180 -6.06 -7.21 -7.67
N THR A 181 -4.78 -7.52 -7.90
CA THR A 181 -4.36 -8.58 -8.82
C THR A 181 -4.90 -9.93 -8.36
N SER A 182 -4.74 -10.28 -7.07
CA SER A 182 -5.26 -11.54 -6.53
C SER A 182 -6.79 -11.63 -6.67
N LEU A 183 -7.51 -10.53 -6.41
CA LEU A 183 -8.96 -10.49 -6.60
C LEU A 183 -9.34 -10.66 -8.08
N TYR A 184 -8.64 -10.00 -8.99
CA TYR A 184 -8.89 -10.09 -10.43
C TYR A 184 -8.60 -11.50 -10.96
N GLU A 185 -7.46 -12.10 -10.61
CA GLU A 185 -7.10 -13.45 -11.05
C GLU A 185 -8.12 -14.50 -10.62
N LYS A 186 -8.71 -14.35 -9.44
CA LYS A 186 -9.74 -15.24 -8.92
C LYS A 186 -11.09 -15.11 -9.65
N HIS A 187 -11.40 -13.92 -10.17
CA HIS A 187 -12.72 -13.56 -10.69
C HIS A 187 -12.75 -13.16 -12.18
N ARG A 188 -11.60 -13.17 -12.87
CA ARG A 188 -11.45 -12.77 -14.29
C ARG A 188 -12.37 -13.51 -15.26
N ASP A 189 -12.73 -14.75 -14.92
CA ASP A 189 -13.59 -15.61 -15.73
C ASP A 189 -15.08 -15.50 -15.33
N ASP A 190 -15.43 -14.67 -14.34
CA ASP A 190 -16.82 -14.38 -14.01
C ASP A 190 -17.46 -13.54 -15.13
N PRO A 191 -18.69 -13.87 -15.59
CA PRO A 191 -19.26 -13.27 -16.80
C PRO A 191 -19.35 -11.73 -16.81
N THR A 192 -19.60 -11.10 -15.65
CA THR A 192 -19.71 -9.64 -15.55
C THR A 192 -18.33 -8.98 -15.58
N VAL A 193 -17.34 -9.57 -14.91
CA VAL A 193 -15.94 -9.12 -14.93
C VAL A 193 -15.38 -9.21 -16.35
N GLU A 194 -15.55 -10.35 -17.02
CA GLU A 194 -15.12 -10.55 -18.41
C GLU A 194 -15.78 -9.52 -19.36
N LEU A 195 -17.06 -9.22 -19.17
CA LEU A 195 -17.76 -8.21 -19.96
C LEU A 195 -17.17 -6.81 -19.73
N LYS A 196 -17.02 -6.37 -18.48
CA LYS A 196 -16.47 -5.05 -18.14
C LYS A 196 -15.04 -4.88 -18.66
N ARG A 197 -14.20 -5.89 -18.46
CA ARG A 197 -12.83 -5.98 -18.99
C ARG A 197 -12.76 -5.85 -20.52
N ARG A 198 -13.69 -6.48 -21.26
CA ARG A 198 -13.78 -6.36 -22.72
C ARG A 198 -14.28 -4.99 -23.19
N LEU A 199 -15.24 -4.41 -22.47
CA LEU A 199 -15.77 -3.08 -22.78
C LEU A 199 -14.69 -2.01 -22.60
N TRP A 200 -13.96 -2.06 -21.48
CA TRP A 200 -12.79 -1.22 -21.23
C TRP A 200 -11.77 -1.31 -22.38
N ALA A 201 -11.34 -2.52 -22.74
CA ALA A 201 -10.34 -2.71 -23.79
C ALA A 201 -10.84 -2.23 -25.16
N ARG A 202 -12.15 -2.38 -25.44
CA ARG A 202 -12.76 -1.85 -26.66
C ARG A 202 -12.70 -0.32 -26.68
N LEU A 203 -13.03 0.34 -25.58
CA LEU A 203 -12.99 1.79 -25.46
C LEU A 203 -11.56 2.32 -25.68
N LEU A 204 -10.55 1.70 -25.06
CA LEU A 204 -9.15 2.11 -25.25
C LEU A 204 -8.65 1.85 -26.68
N ARG A 205 -9.05 0.76 -27.34
CA ARG A 205 -8.74 0.54 -28.77
C ARG A 205 -9.39 1.58 -29.68
N THR A 206 -10.55 2.12 -29.32
CA THR A 206 -11.18 3.21 -30.06
C THR A 206 -10.43 4.53 -29.87
N ALA A 207 -9.96 4.81 -28.66
CA ALA A 207 -9.23 6.05 -28.34
C ALA A 207 -7.79 6.06 -28.87
N PHE A 208 -7.05 4.97 -28.65
CA PHE A 208 -5.61 4.86 -28.95
C PHE A 208 -5.29 4.06 -30.22
N GLY A 209 -6.31 3.53 -30.89
CA GLY A 209 -6.18 2.76 -32.14
C GLY A 209 -5.87 1.28 -31.93
N THR A 210 -5.75 0.55 -33.04
CA THR A 210 -5.58 -0.92 -33.06
C THR A 210 -4.21 -1.41 -32.59
N GLY A 211 -3.25 -0.51 -32.37
CA GLY A 211 -1.94 -0.81 -31.79
C GLY A 211 -1.92 -0.88 -30.27
N PHE A 212 -3.05 -0.56 -29.61
CA PHE A 212 -3.20 -0.70 -28.16
C PHE A 212 -3.05 -2.16 -27.72
N ALA A 213 -2.13 -2.40 -26.78
CA ALA A 213 -1.95 -3.70 -26.16
C ALA A 213 -3.00 -3.93 -25.08
N ASP A 214 -3.81 -4.97 -25.27
CA ASP A 214 -4.86 -5.39 -24.34
C ASP A 214 -4.24 -6.13 -23.14
N ASP A 215 -3.74 -5.38 -22.17
CA ASP A 215 -2.97 -5.87 -21.01
C ASP A 215 -3.83 -5.91 -19.73
N ASP A 216 -3.82 -7.05 -19.04
CA ASP A 216 -4.51 -7.25 -17.76
C ASP A 216 -3.95 -6.33 -16.67
N GLN A 217 -2.62 -6.13 -16.65
CA GLN A 217 -2.01 -5.26 -15.64
C GLN A 217 -2.49 -3.81 -15.79
N LEU A 218 -2.63 -3.34 -17.02
CA LEU A 218 -3.14 -1.99 -17.27
C LEU A 218 -4.62 -1.84 -16.85
N PHE A 219 -5.43 -2.89 -17.00
CA PHE A 219 -6.81 -2.88 -16.48
C PHE A 219 -6.84 -2.80 -14.95
N ILE A 220 -5.96 -3.54 -14.27
CA ILE A 220 -5.80 -3.52 -12.81
C ILE A 220 -5.33 -2.13 -12.34
N ASP A 221 -4.33 -1.55 -13.00
CA ASP A 221 -3.80 -0.22 -12.66
C ASP A 221 -4.87 0.87 -12.81
N HIS A 222 -5.65 0.84 -13.90
CA HIS A 222 -6.78 1.76 -14.08
C HIS A 222 -7.89 1.53 -13.03
N THR A 223 -8.19 0.27 -12.71
CA THR A 223 -9.16 -0.06 -11.64
C THR A 223 -8.70 0.54 -10.31
N SER A 224 -7.42 0.36 -9.94
CA SER A 224 -6.83 0.91 -8.71
C SER A 224 -6.88 2.43 -8.67
N LEU A 225 -6.55 3.09 -9.78
CA LEU A 225 -6.59 4.54 -9.93
C LEU A 225 -8.01 5.09 -9.74
N VAL A 226 -9.01 4.52 -10.43
CA VAL A 226 -10.40 5.01 -10.39
C VAL A 226 -11.00 4.80 -9.01
N ILE A 227 -10.84 3.62 -8.41
CA ILE A 227 -11.32 3.37 -7.04
C ILE A 227 -10.65 4.33 -6.04
N SER A 228 -9.36 4.60 -6.20
CA SER A 228 -8.65 5.56 -5.35
C SER A 228 -9.20 6.98 -5.54
N ALA A 229 -9.45 7.38 -6.78
CA ALA A 229 -10.04 8.67 -7.13
C ALA A 229 -11.42 8.85 -6.47
N GLU A 230 -12.28 7.85 -6.55
CA GLU A 230 -13.63 7.85 -5.98
C GLU A 230 -13.60 7.98 -4.47
N ILE A 231 -12.77 7.17 -3.80
CA ILE A 231 -12.57 7.25 -2.34
C ILE A 231 -12.09 8.65 -1.94
N ILE A 232 -11.10 9.19 -2.64
CA ILE A 232 -10.54 10.51 -2.37
C ILE A 232 -11.60 11.59 -2.61
N ALA A 233 -12.40 11.48 -3.67
CA ALA A 233 -13.44 12.45 -3.99
C ALA A 233 -14.45 12.61 -2.84
N HIS A 234 -14.89 11.51 -2.22
CA HIS A 234 -15.76 11.58 -1.03
C HIS A 234 -15.06 12.32 0.11
N ALA A 235 -13.81 11.97 0.40
CA ALA A 235 -13.05 12.59 1.48
C ALA A 235 -12.80 14.10 1.24
N VAL A 236 -12.53 14.51 0.00
CA VAL A 236 -12.36 15.93 -0.39
C VAL A 236 -13.62 16.75 -0.12
N VAL A 237 -14.82 16.20 -0.38
CA VAL A 237 -16.09 16.90 -0.10
C VAL A 237 -16.57 16.74 1.34
N GLY A 238 -15.73 16.19 2.23
CA GLY A 238 -16.04 16.01 3.65
C GLY A 238 -16.98 14.86 3.96
N ILE A 239 -17.17 13.91 3.04
CA ILE A 239 -17.91 12.68 3.28
C ILE A 239 -16.90 11.60 3.66
N ASP A 240 -17.00 11.07 4.89
CA ASP A 240 -16.11 10.00 5.34
C ASP A 240 -16.42 8.67 4.61
N PRO A 241 -15.53 8.17 3.72
CA PRO A 241 -15.73 6.90 3.02
C PRO A 241 -15.86 5.70 3.96
N LEU A 242 -15.31 5.77 5.18
CA LEU A 242 -15.37 4.68 6.16
C LEU A 242 -16.77 4.49 6.75
N LEU A 243 -17.64 5.50 6.63
CA LEU A 243 -19.04 5.45 7.08
C LEU A 243 -20.00 4.98 5.98
N LEU A 244 -19.49 4.75 4.76
CA LEU A 244 -20.28 4.32 3.62
C LEU A 244 -20.19 2.80 3.41
N ALA A 245 -21.25 2.22 2.84
CA ALA A 245 -21.14 0.89 2.27
C ALA A 245 -20.19 0.93 1.05
N PRO A 246 -19.37 -0.10 0.78
CA PRO A 246 -18.47 -0.12 -0.38
C PRO A 246 -19.14 0.25 -1.70
N ALA A 247 -20.34 -0.29 -1.96
CA ALA A 247 -21.13 0.06 -3.15
C ALA A 247 -21.55 1.54 -3.21
N SER A 248 -21.68 2.22 -2.07
CA SER A 248 -21.95 3.66 -2.01
C SER A 248 -20.68 4.52 -2.13
N VAL A 249 -19.50 3.93 -1.90
CA VAL A 249 -18.22 4.59 -2.15
C VAL A 249 -17.99 4.68 -3.66
N LEU A 250 -18.16 3.57 -4.38
CA LEU A 250 -18.02 3.55 -5.84
C LEU A 250 -19.28 4.08 -6.56
N GLY A 251 -20.34 4.39 -5.82
CA GLY A 251 -21.58 4.92 -6.38
C GLY A 251 -21.68 6.45 -6.32
N GLY A 252 -22.10 7.09 -7.41
CA GLY A 252 -22.36 8.54 -7.49
C GLY A 252 -23.56 9.05 -6.70
N GLN A 253 -24.29 8.18 -5.99
CA GLN A 253 -25.54 8.53 -5.31
C GLN A 253 -25.38 9.63 -4.26
N ARG A 254 -24.27 9.66 -3.52
CA ARG A 254 -24.00 10.69 -2.51
C ARG A 254 -23.73 12.06 -3.12
N PHE A 255 -23.00 12.11 -4.23
CA PHE A 255 -22.75 13.35 -4.97
C PHE A 255 -24.04 13.89 -5.59
N ALA A 256 -24.85 13.01 -6.19
CA ALA A 256 -26.15 13.38 -6.74
C ALA A 256 -27.09 13.97 -5.67
N GLN A 257 -27.11 13.41 -4.45
CA GLN A 257 -27.87 13.95 -3.31
C GLN A 257 -27.38 15.33 -2.86
N ALA A 258 -26.08 15.61 -3.02
CA ALA A 258 -25.48 16.91 -2.75
C ALA A 258 -25.63 17.91 -3.92
N GLY A 259 -26.31 17.52 -5.01
CA GLY A 259 -26.48 18.35 -6.20
C GLY A 259 -25.23 18.44 -7.09
N ILE A 260 -24.27 17.52 -6.89
CA ILE A 260 -23.02 17.45 -7.64
C ILE A 260 -23.14 16.30 -8.64
N SER A 261 -23.15 16.60 -9.93
CA SER A 261 -23.24 15.62 -11.02
C SER A 261 -21.88 15.37 -11.69
N GLY A 262 -21.66 14.16 -12.21
CA GLY A 262 -20.48 13.82 -13.02
C GLY A 262 -19.18 13.59 -12.23
N VAL A 263 -19.28 13.31 -10.93
CA VAL A 263 -18.11 13.03 -10.07
C VAL A 263 -17.81 11.54 -9.97
N ILE A 264 -18.85 10.71 -9.82
CA ILE A 264 -18.76 9.25 -9.87
C ILE A 264 -19.96 8.74 -10.66
N GLU A 265 -19.71 7.87 -11.63
CA GLU A 265 -20.71 7.21 -12.47
C GLU A 265 -20.43 5.71 -12.49
N GLU A 266 -21.48 4.89 -12.63
CA GLU A 266 -21.28 3.44 -12.75
C GLU A 266 -20.44 3.11 -13.98
N ASP A 267 -19.37 2.33 -13.80
CA ASP A 267 -18.40 2.05 -14.86
C ASP A 267 -17.84 0.61 -14.88
N PHE A 268 -16.79 0.41 -15.68
CA PHE A 268 -16.15 -0.89 -15.86
C PHE A 268 -15.35 -1.35 -14.63
N PHE A 269 -14.93 -0.43 -13.77
CA PHE A 269 -14.07 -0.65 -12.60
C PHE A 269 -14.86 -1.03 -11.35
N ASP A 270 -16.17 -0.77 -11.33
CA ASP A 270 -17.12 -1.26 -10.32
C ASP A 270 -17.22 -2.80 -10.23
N TRP A 271 -16.57 -3.55 -11.12
CA TRP A 271 -16.53 -5.02 -11.05
C TRP A 271 -16.08 -5.52 -9.67
N VAL A 272 -15.24 -4.74 -8.97
CA VAL A 272 -14.69 -5.09 -7.66
C VAL A 272 -15.80 -5.34 -6.64
N ILE A 273 -16.86 -4.52 -6.60
CA ILE A 273 -17.97 -4.69 -5.63
C ILE A 273 -18.98 -5.77 -6.06
N GLU A 274 -18.82 -6.36 -7.24
CA GLU A 274 -19.69 -7.45 -7.74
C GLU A 274 -19.17 -8.84 -7.35
N VAL A 275 -17.96 -8.93 -6.81
CA VAL A 275 -17.28 -10.20 -6.51
C VAL A 275 -17.01 -10.40 -5.02
N PRO A 276 -17.05 -11.65 -4.51
CA PRO A 276 -16.62 -11.96 -3.15
C PRO A 276 -15.18 -11.48 -2.88
N GLY A 277 -14.96 -10.75 -1.79
CA GLY A 277 -13.64 -10.18 -1.46
C GLY A 277 -13.51 -8.68 -1.77
N GLY A 278 -14.31 -8.16 -2.70
CA GLY A 278 -14.22 -6.76 -3.11
C GLY A 278 -14.58 -5.76 -2.02
N ASP A 279 -15.60 -6.08 -1.24
CA ASP A 279 -16.04 -5.29 -0.09
C ASP A 279 -14.92 -5.07 0.94
N GLU A 280 -14.12 -6.11 1.24
CA GLU A 280 -12.96 -5.97 2.12
C GLU A 280 -11.84 -5.13 1.48
N LEU A 281 -11.62 -5.28 0.17
CA LEU A 281 -10.64 -4.50 -0.58
C LEU A 281 -10.96 -3.00 -0.53
N ILE A 282 -12.21 -2.62 -0.82
CA ILE A 282 -12.65 -1.21 -0.78
C ILE A 282 -12.49 -0.63 0.63
N ARG A 283 -12.90 -1.36 1.68
CA ARG A 283 -12.67 -0.92 3.08
C ARG A 283 -11.17 -0.78 3.40
N GLY A 284 -10.34 -1.68 2.88
CA GLY A 284 -8.89 -1.63 3.00
C GLY A 284 -8.28 -0.38 2.38
N LEU A 285 -8.65 -0.08 1.12
CA LEU A 285 -8.22 1.13 0.41
C LEU A 285 -8.74 2.40 1.08
N ALA A 286 -10.02 2.44 1.47
CA ALA A 286 -10.61 3.56 2.17
C ALA A 286 -9.83 3.90 3.44
N ARG A 287 -9.56 2.90 4.30
CA ARG A 287 -8.75 3.10 5.53
C ARG A 287 -7.36 3.63 5.26
N ARG A 288 -6.76 3.31 4.11
CA ARG A 288 -5.43 3.78 3.74
C ARG A 288 -5.45 5.21 3.19
N LEU A 289 -6.44 5.52 2.36
CA LEU A 289 -6.56 6.81 1.69
C LEU A 289 -7.09 7.89 2.64
N THR A 290 -8.01 7.56 3.56
CA THR A 290 -8.60 8.56 4.50
C THR A 290 -7.65 9.03 5.60
N ARG A 291 -6.41 8.53 5.60
CA ARG A 291 -5.33 8.99 6.50
C ARG A 291 -4.74 10.33 6.06
N PHE A 292 -4.97 10.71 4.81
CA PHE A 292 -4.65 12.03 4.30
C PHE A 292 -5.74 13.04 4.69
N ALA A 293 -5.33 14.25 5.02
CA ALA A 293 -6.20 15.38 5.28
C ALA A 293 -6.71 15.99 3.96
N TRP A 294 -7.54 15.23 3.22
CA TRP A 294 -7.99 15.61 1.87
C TRP A 294 -8.79 16.91 1.81
N GLN A 295 -9.38 17.37 2.92
CA GLN A 295 -10.02 18.68 2.99
C GLN A 295 -9.05 19.87 2.78
N ASP A 296 -7.75 19.65 2.96
CA ASP A 296 -6.70 20.67 2.81
C ASP A 296 -6.00 20.59 1.44
N VAL A 297 -6.63 19.92 0.47
CA VAL A 297 -6.02 19.64 -0.82
C VAL A 297 -6.05 20.84 -1.78
N GLU A 298 -4.98 21.01 -2.55
CA GLU A 298 -4.86 22.03 -3.60
C GLU A 298 -5.55 21.58 -4.91
N HIS A 299 -5.60 22.46 -5.92
CA HIS A 299 -6.48 22.31 -7.10
C HIS A 299 -6.11 21.18 -8.09
N ASP A 300 -5.02 20.41 -7.89
CA ASP A 300 -4.48 19.45 -8.88
C ASP A 300 -4.34 18.00 -8.38
N VAL A 301 -4.99 17.62 -7.29
CA VAL A 301 -4.82 16.28 -6.67
C VAL A 301 -5.01 15.11 -7.61
N MET A 302 -5.99 15.20 -8.52
CA MET A 302 -6.31 14.12 -9.45
C MET A 302 -5.21 13.92 -10.48
N LYS A 303 -4.62 15.02 -10.99
CA LYS A 303 -3.48 14.96 -11.89
C LYS A 303 -2.28 14.35 -11.17
N VAL A 304 -2.00 14.80 -9.96
CA VAL A 304 -0.90 14.27 -9.14
C VAL A 304 -1.07 12.78 -8.87
N LEU A 305 -2.26 12.34 -8.47
CA LEU A 305 -2.56 10.93 -8.22
C LEU A 305 -2.37 10.09 -9.48
N TYR A 306 -2.91 10.57 -10.62
CA TYR A 306 -2.74 9.92 -11.92
C TYR A 306 -1.26 9.74 -12.28
N GLU A 307 -0.47 10.80 -12.22
CA GLU A 307 0.95 10.77 -12.58
C GLU A 307 1.82 9.97 -11.58
N SER A 308 1.32 9.80 -10.34
CA SER A 308 1.98 9.01 -9.30
C SER A 308 1.74 7.51 -9.49
N ILE A 309 0.52 7.11 -9.87
CA ILE A 309 0.13 5.70 -10.05
C ILE A 309 0.52 5.22 -11.45
N ILE A 310 0.23 5.99 -12.50
CA ILE A 310 0.53 5.64 -13.89
C ILE A 310 1.86 6.27 -14.27
N ASN A 311 2.90 5.45 -14.30
CA ASN A 311 4.26 5.93 -14.49
C ASN A 311 4.49 6.50 -15.91
N ALA A 312 5.57 7.25 -16.10
CA ALA A 312 5.87 7.91 -17.37
C ALA A 312 6.00 6.94 -18.56
N GLU A 313 6.49 5.72 -18.35
CA GLU A 313 6.58 4.70 -19.40
C GLU A 313 5.19 4.24 -19.83
N GLN A 314 4.30 3.97 -18.87
CA GLN A 314 2.90 3.62 -19.14
C GLN A 314 2.18 4.73 -19.89
N ARG A 315 2.30 5.98 -19.44
CA ARG A 315 1.74 7.16 -20.12
C ARG A 315 2.27 7.32 -21.55
N HIS A 316 3.58 7.12 -21.73
CA HIS A 316 4.18 7.14 -23.06
C HIS A 316 3.62 6.04 -23.98
N ARG A 317 3.41 4.82 -23.45
CA ARG A 317 2.75 3.73 -24.20
C ARG A 317 1.31 4.05 -24.58
N LEU A 318 0.63 4.87 -23.78
CA LEU A 318 -0.71 5.41 -24.09
C LEU A 318 -0.68 6.59 -25.06
N GLY A 319 0.50 7.03 -25.52
CA GLY A 319 0.63 8.18 -26.42
C GLY A 319 0.36 9.52 -25.73
N GLU A 320 0.41 9.57 -24.40
CA GLU A 320 0.33 10.80 -23.64
C GLU A 320 1.68 11.52 -23.72
N TYR A 321 1.73 12.59 -24.52
CA TYR A 321 2.92 13.43 -24.63
C TYR A 321 2.93 14.44 -23.49
N TYR A 322 4.00 14.41 -22.70
CA TYR A 322 4.33 15.51 -21.79
C TYR A 322 4.47 16.80 -22.61
N THR A 323 3.62 17.78 -22.34
CA THR A 323 3.83 19.17 -22.75
C THR A 323 4.51 19.86 -21.57
N PRO A 324 5.82 20.18 -21.64
CA PRO A 324 6.48 20.94 -20.58
C PRO A 324 5.78 22.26 -20.35
N ASP A 325 5.62 22.63 -19.08
CA ASP A 325 5.18 23.95 -18.64
C ASP A 325 6.18 25.01 -19.13
N GLY A 326 5.98 25.51 -20.36
CA GLY A 326 6.90 26.46 -21.00
C GLY A 326 6.70 26.70 -22.49
N TRP A 327 5.71 26.08 -23.16
CA TRP A 327 5.44 26.33 -24.58
C TRP A 327 4.28 27.30 -24.87
N LEU A 328 3.66 27.88 -23.83
CA LEU A 328 2.62 28.91 -23.94
C LEU A 328 2.92 30.15 -23.07
N THR A 329 4.17 30.61 -23.08
CA THR A 329 4.51 32.00 -22.68
C THR A 329 5.08 32.75 -23.87
#